data_AF-A0A7W6D9D8-F1
#
_entry.id   AF-A0A7W6D9D8-F1
#
_cell.length_a   1.000
_cell.length_b   1.000
_cell.length_c   1.000
_cell.angle_alpha   90.00
_cell.angle_beta   90.00
_cell.angle_gamma   90.00
#
_symmetry.space_group_name_H-M   'P 1'
#
loop_
_entity.id
_entity.type
_entity.pdbx_description
1 polymer ?
#
loop_
_entity_poly.entity_id
_entity_poly.type
_entity_poly.pdbx_seq_one_letter_code
_entity_poly.pdbx_strand_id
1 'polypeptide(L)'
;MARRSSRHLEMYGSEREKFMRAATVLHGALQDICRELTTSGDDYKALSALSQSVCEAITQVTGDAPPWAQSSAASSNGPRSA
;
A
#
# COMPACT_ATOMS: atom_id res chain seq x y z
N MET A 1 31.78 24.04 4.28
CA MET A 1 30.58 23.62 3.52
C MET A 1 29.67 22.85 4.46
N ALA A 2 28.38 23.19 4.47
CA ALA A 2 27.41 22.78 5.47
C ALA A 2 27.31 21.25 5.60
N ARG A 3 27.43 20.76 6.84
CA ARG A 3 26.97 19.44 7.25
C ARG A 3 25.47 19.40 6.97
N ARG A 4 25.05 18.79 5.85
CA ARG A 4 23.64 18.49 5.61
C ARG A 4 23.23 17.52 6.71
N SER A 5 22.56 18.06 7.71
CA SER A 5 21.95 17.35 8.81
C SER A 5 20.97 16.35 8.22
N SER A 6 21.40 15.10 8.04
CA SER A 6 20.53 13.95 7.79
C SER A 6 19.79 13.60 9.08
N ARG A 7 19.07 14.57 9.65
CA ARG A 7 17.89 14.27 10.46
C ARG A 7 16.90 13.66 9.48
N HIS A 8 17.04 12.37 9.22
CA HIS A 8 15.88 11.54 8.93
C HIS A 8 14.88 11.88 10.02
N LEU A 9 13.85 12.65 9.67
CA LEU A 9 12.67 12.76 10.51
C LEU A 9 12.07 11.35 10.49
N GLU A 10 12.46 10.54 11.46
CA GLU A 10 11.70 9.36 11.80
C GLU A 10 10.28 9.85 12.08
N MET A 11 9.33 9.47 11.22
CA MET A 11 7.92 9.75 11.50
C MET A 11 7.60 9.18 12.88
N TYR A 12 7.17 10.03 13.81
CA TYR A 12 6.72 9.57 15.11
C TYR A 12 5.47 8.69 14.93
N GLY A 13 5.16 7.85 15.92
CA GLY A 13 4.07 6.87 15.83
C GLY A 13 2.72 7.48 15.39
N SER A 14 2.43 8.70 15.83
CA SER A 14 1.19 9.42 15.46
C SER A 14 1.19 9.89 14.00
N GLU A 15 2.33 10.29 13.42
CA GLU A 15 2.43 10.54 11.98
C GLU A 15 2.30 9.24 11.17
N ARG A 16 2.88 8.13 11.64
CA ARG A 16 2.71 6.81 10.99
C ARG A 16 1.25 6.39 10.95
N GLU A 17 0.51 6.57 12.05
CA GLU A 17 -0.93 6.29 12.09
C GLU A 17 -1.74 7.19 11.15
N LYS A 18 -1.42 8.49 11.07
CA LYS A 18 -2.08 9.42 10.15
C LYS A 18 -1.83 9.04 8.70
N PHE A 19 -0.59 8.70 8.37
CA PHE A 19 -0.21 8.22 7.05
C PHE A 19 -0.94 6.92 6.70
N MET A 20 -0.96 5.94 7.60
CA MET A 20 -1.69 4.68 7.39
C MET A 20 -3.17 4.91 7.09
N ARG A 21 -3.82 5.79 7.86
CA ARG A 21 -5.23 6.15 7.60
C ARG A 21 -5.41 6.81 6.24
N ALA A 22 -4.59 7.80 5.91
CA ALA A 22 -4.68 8.49 4.62
C ALA A 22 -4.44 7.55 3.43
N ALA A 23 -3.41 6.70 3.52
CA ALA A 23 -3.07 5.73 2.49
C ALA A 23 -4.17 4.67 2.31
N THR A 24 -4.81 4.23 3.40
CA THR A 24 -5.96 3.31 3.36
C THR A 24 -7.16 3.93 2.66
N VAL A 25 -7.51 5.18 2.98
CA VAL A 25 -8.61 5.90 2.33
C VAL A 25 -8.34 6.09 0.84
N LEU A 26 -7.10 6.46 0.48
CA LEU A 26 -6.69 6.59 -0.91
C LEU A 26 -6.83 5.26 -1.67
N HIS A 27 -6.33 4.16 -1.11
CA HIS A 27 -6.46 2.84 -1.72
C HIS A 27 -7.93 2.44 -1.94
N GLY A 28 -8.81 2.72 -0.97
CA GLY A 28 -10.25 2.50 -1.10
C GLY A 28 -10.86 3.27 -2.28
N ALA A 29 -10.56 4.56 -2.39
CA ALA A 29 -11.03 5.39 -3.51
C ALA A 29 -10.50 4.89 -4.87
N LEU A 30 -9.24 4.46 -4.94
CA LEU A 30 -8.66 3.90 -6.17
C LEU A 30 -9.35 2.58 -6.57
N GLN A 31 -9.68 1.72 -5.61
CA GLN A 31 -10.39 0.47 -5.83
C GLN A 31 -11.80 0.69 -6.39
N ASP A 32 -12.55 1.65 -5.85
CA ASP A 32 -13.91 1.96 -6.33
C ASP A 32 -13.86 2.43 -7.80
N ILE A 33 -12.93 3.31 -8.15
CA ILE A 33 -12.73 3.75 -9.53
C ILE A 33 -12.31 2.57 -10.43
N CYS A 34 -11.40 1.71 -9.96
CA CYS A 34 -10.95 0.54 -10.71
C CYS A 34 -12.07 -0.46 -10.99
N ARG A 35 -13.09 -0.56 -10.12
CA ARG A 35 -14.25 -1.45 -10.34
C ARG A 35 -15.15 -0.97 -11.48
N GLU A 36 -15.19 0.34 -11.73
CA GLU A 36 -15.99 0.94 -12.81
C GLU A 36 -15.25 0.92 -14.16
N LEU A 37 -13.93 0.77 -14.14
CA LEU A 37 -13.09 0.75 -15.33
C LEU A 37 -12.96 -0.65 -15.93
N THR A 38 -12.77 -0.68 -17.25
CA THR A 38 -12.39 -1.92 -17.94
C THR A 38 -10.93 -2.24 -17.62
N THR A 39 -10.67 -3.48 -17.18
CA THR A 39 -9.35 -3.93 -16.68
C THR A 39 -8.22 -3.94 -17.72
N SER A 40 -8.55 -3.75 -19.01
CA SER A 40 -7.59 -3.65 -20.11
C SER A 40 -7.23 -2.21 -20.49
N GLY A 41 -7.95 -1.22 -19.96
CA GLY A 41 -7.73 0.20 -20.23
C GLY A 41 -6.44 0.71 -19.59
N ASP A 42 -5.77 1.66 -20.25
CA ASP A 42 -4.55 2.27 -19.71
C ASP A 42 -4.81 3.05 -18.41
N ASP A 43 -6.02 3.57 -18.22
CA ASP A 43 -6.47 4.19 -16.97
C ASP A 43 -6.47 3.19 -15.80
N TYR A 44 -6.97 1.97 -16.04
CA TYR A 44 -6.96 0.91 -15.04
C TYR A 44 -5.52 0.52 -14.67
N LYS A 45 -4.63 0.39 -15.66
CA LYS A 45 -3.21 0.07 -15.41
C LYS A 45 -2.53 1.16 -14.59
N ALA A 46 -2.79 2.43 -14.89
CA ALA A 46 -2.24 3.56 -14.16
C ALA A 46 -2.71 3.58 -12.70
N LEU A 47 -4.01 3.36 -12.45
CA LEU A 47 -4.56 3.29 -11.10
C LEU A 47 -4.08 2.05 -10.33
N SER A 48 -3.90 0.93 -11.02
CA SER A 48 -3.33 -0.29 -10.44
C SER A 48 -1.87 -0.07 -10.01
N ALA A 49 -1.05 0.57 -10.85
CA ALA A 49 0.33 0.92 -10.51
C ALA A 49 0.41 1.91 -9.34
N LEU A 50 -0.52 2.88 -9.27
CA LEU A 50 -0.63 3.79 -8.13
C LEU A 50 -1.01 3.04 -6.84
N SER A 51 -1.96 2.10 -6.92
CA SER A 51 -2.35 1.25 -5.79
C SER A 51 -1.17 0.41 -5.26
N GLN A 52 -0.36 -0.15 -6.16
CA GLN A 52 0.88 -0.85 -5.78
C GLN A 52 1.88 0.08 -5.09
N SER A 53 2.08 1.28 -5.63
CA SER A 53 2.98 2.29 -5.05
C SER A 53 2.56 2.69 -3.62
N VAL A 54 1.24 2.78 -3.38
CA VAL A 54 0.69 3.03 -2.03
C VAL A 54 1.01 1.88 -1.08
N CYS A 55 0.92 0.63 -1.55
CA CYS A 55 1.29 -0.54 -0.74
C CYS A 55 2.77 -0.53 -0.37
N GLU A 56 3.65 -0.24 -1.33
CA GLU A 56 5.10 -0.15 -1.09
C GLU A 56 5.43 0.97 -0.11
N ALA A 57 4.79 2.13 -0.25
CA ALA A 57 4.98 3.26 0.67
C ALA A 57 4.54 2.89 2.11
N ILE A 58 3.44 2.15 2.27
CA ILE A 58 3.01 1.62 3.56
C ILE A 58 4.10 0.72 4.16
N THR A 59 4.55 -0.28 3.42
CA THR A 59 5.56 -1.22 3.91
C THR A 59 6.89 -0.55 4.23
N GLN A 60 7.32 0.46 3.46
CA GLN A 60 8.54 1.20 3.76
C GLN A 60 8.43 2.07 5.03
N VAL A 61 7.25 2.63 5.31
CA VAL A 61 7.04 3.53 6.46
C VAL A 61 6.77 2.76 7.76
N THR A 62 5.99 1.67 7.69
CA THR A 62 5.56 0.92 8.87
C THR A 62 6.36 -0.36 9.10
N GLY A 63 6.98 -0.91 8.07
CA GLY A 63 7.60 -2.23 8.10
C GLY A 63 6.61 -3.39 7.98
N ASP A 64 5.30 -3.12 7.83
CA ASP A 64 4.25 -4.14 7.75
C ASP A 64 3.53 -4.09 6.39
N ALA A 65 2.91 -5.20 6.01
CA ALA A 65 2.07 -5.24 4.82
C ALA A 65 0.76 -4.49 5.08
N PRO A 66 0.20 -3.76 4.10
CA PRO A 66 -1.09 -3.10 4.30
C PRO A 66 -2.19 -4.14 4.59
N PRO A 67 -3.24 -3.77 5.35
CA PRO A 67 -4.22 -4.72 5.86
C PRO A 67 -4.97 -5.50 4.77
N TRP A 68 -5.10 -4.93 3.55
CA TRP A 68 -5.71 -5.59 2.41
C TRP A 68 -4.76 -6.54 1.64
N ALA A 69 -3.44 -6.36 1.76
CA ALA A 69 -2.47 -7.26 1.13
C ALA A 69 -2.33 -8.59 1.89
N GLN A 70 -2.67 -8.60 3.19
CA GLN A 70 -2.63 -9.79 4.03
C GLN A 70 -3.67 -10.86 3.60
N SER A 71 -4.72 -10.49 2.86
CA SER A 71 -5.74 -11.43 2.38
C SER A 71 -5.24 -12.41 1.30
N SER A 72 -4.12 -12.14 0.62
CA SER A 72 -3.64 -13.03 -0.45
C SER A 72 -2.80 -14.21 0.06
N ALA A 73 -2.25 -14.14 1.28
CA ALA A 73 -1.46 -15.23 1.86
C ALA A 73 -2.29 -16.32 2.56
N ALA A 74 -3.59 -16.08 2.80
CA ALA A 74 -4.47 -17.03 3.47
C ALA A 74 -5.10 -18.09 2.54
N SER A 75 -4.80 -18.06 1.23
CA SER A 75 -5.36 -19.01 0.23
C SER A 75 -4.29 -19.89 -0.42
N SER A 76 -3.28 -20.31 0.35
CA SER A 76 -2.33 -21.34 -0.09
C SER A 76 -1.95 -22.26 1.07
N ASN A 77 -2.94 -22.87 1.72
CA ASN A 77 -2.68 -24.01 2.60
C ASN A 77 -3.79 -25.06 2.46
N GLY A 78 -3.89 -25.62 1.24
CA GLY A 78 -4.59 -26.89 1.07
C GLY A 78 -3.69 -28.00 1.61
N PRO A 79 -4.12 -28.79 2.62
CA PRO A 79 -3.34 -29.91 3.09
C PRO A 79 -3.28 -30.96 1.97
N ARG A 80 -2.07 -31.19 1.48
CA ARG A 80 -1.75 -32.33 0.62
C ARG A 80 -1.67 -33.57 1.52
N SER A 81 -2.80 -34.25 1.68
CA SER A 81 -2.82 -35.60 2.26
C SER A 81 -2.87 -36.64 1.15
N ALA A 82 -2.01 -37.64 1.34
CA ALA A 82 -1.67 -38.75 0.44
C ALA A 82 -2.80 -39.75 0.21
#